data_AF-A0A2V6FMM7-F1
#
_entry.id   AF-A0A2V6FMM7-F1
#
_cell.length_a   1.000
_cell.length_b   1.000
_cell.length_c   1.000
_cell.angle_alpha   90.00
_cell.angle_beta   90.00
_cell.angle_gamma   90.00
#
_symmetry.space_group_name_H-M   'P 1'
#
loop_
_entity.id
_entity.type
_entity.pdbx_description
1 polymer ?
#
loop_
_entity_poly.entity_id
_entity_poly.type
_entity_poly.pdbx_seq_one_letter_code
_entity_poly.pdbx_strand_id
1 'polypeptide(L)' 'TSEPHLKAIAGEVETKLKEDHGIRATAIDGFPASQWIVLDYLQVIVHVFHHAKRAFYSLEDLWSDAPRVEWESVQSTR' A
#
# COMPACT_ATOMS: atom_id res chain seq x y z
N THR A 1 12.72 -7.44 -2.47
CA THR A 1 12.78 -6.65 -1.22
C THR A 1 12.40 -7.54 -0.06
N SER A 2 12.88 -7.29 1.15
CA SER A 2 12.74 -8.25 2.25
C SER A 2 11.39 -8.09 2.99
N GLU A 3 10.99 -9.12 3.76
CA GLU A 3 9.78 -9.07 4.60
C GLU A 3 9.78 -7.90 5.61
N PRO A 4 10.90 -7.54 6.27
CA PRO A 4 10.95 -6.35 7.12
C PRO A 4 10.62 -5.06 6.36
N HIS A 5 10.97 -4.97 5.07
CA HIS A 5 10.65 -3.80 4.26
C HIS A 5 9.14 -3.72 3.97
N LEU A 6 8.47 -4.84 3.67
CA LEU A 6 7.01 -4.87 3.53
C LEU A 6 6.33 -4.40 4.81
N LYS A 7 6.78 -4.90 5.96
CA LYS A 7 6.27 -4.49 7.28
C LYS A 7 6.48 -2.99 7.51
N ALA A 8 7.66 -2.47 7.19
CA ALA A 8 7.99 -1.07 7.38
C ALA A 8 7.10 -0.16 6.53
N ILE A 9 6.89 -0.48 5.25
CA ILE A 9 6.02 0.31 4.36
C ILE A 9 4.58 0.30 4.87
N ALA A 10 4.02 -0.89 5.16
CA ALA A 10 2.64 -0.99 5.62
C ALA A 10 2.42 -0.25 6.95
N GLY A 11 3.38 -0.38 7.88
CA GLY A 11 3.33 0.32 9.17
C GLY A 11 3.49 1.83 9.05
N GLU A 12 4.30 2.33 8.13
CA GLU A 12 4.47 3.77 7.90
C GLU A 12 3.18 4.38 7.32
N VAL A 13 2.54 3.70 6.36
CA VAL A 13 1.24 4.13 5.80
C VAL A 13 0.18 4.23 6.89
N GLU A 14 0.09 3.22 7.75
CA GLU A 14 -0.85 3.24 8.88
C GLU A 14 -0.55 4.37 9.86
N THR A 15 0.73 4.53 10.23
CA THR A 15 1.18 5.57 11.17
C THR A 15 0.85 6.96 10.64
N LYS A 16 1.22 7.27 9.40
CA LYS A 16 1.00 8.59 8.80
C LYS A 16 -0.46 8.94 8.63
N LEU A 17 -1.27 8.02 8.12
CA LEU A 17 -2.71 8.27 7.96
C LEU A 17 -3.40 8.49 9.32
N LYS A 18 -2.95 7.80 10.36
CA LYS A 18 -3.45 7.99 11.72
C LYS A 18 -3.00 9.31 12.33
N GLU A 19 -1.72 9.65 12.23
CA GLU A 19 -1.14 10.86 12.84
C GLU A 19 -1.62 12.13 12.15
N ASP A 20 -1.57 12.18 10.81
CA ASP A 20 -1.80 13.39 10.04
C ASP A 20 -3.30 13.62 9.74
N HIS A 21 -4.09 12.54 9.68
CA HIS A 21 -5.51 12.60 9.26
C HIS A 21 -6.48 11.93 10.23
N GLY A 22 -6.01 11.25 11.29
CA GLY A 22 -6.89 10.53 12.22
C GLY A 22 -7.57 9.29 11.62
N ILE A 23 -7.13 8.84 10.44
CA ILE A 23 -7.74 7.74 9.70
C ILE A 23 -7.08 6.42 10.11
N ARG A 24 -7.89 5.38 10.35
CA ARG A 24 -7.42 4.01 10.59
C ARG A 24 -7.87 3.10 9.46
N ALA A 25 -7.08 2.08 9.16
CA ALA A 25 -7.49 1.02 8.25
C ALA A 25 -8.72 0.32 8.83
N THR A 26 -9.72 0.08 7.98
CA THR A 26 -10.92 -0.68 8.33
C THR A 26 -10.58 -2.15 8.49
N ALA A 27 -9.73 -2.66 7.59
CA ALA A 27 -9.18 -3.99 7.66
C ALA A 27 -7.72 -3.98 7.18
N ILE A 28 -6.92 -4.87 7.77
CA ILE A 28 -5.58 -5.18 7.31
C ILE A 28 -5.54 -6.69 7.08
N ASP A 29 -5.22 -7.10 5.86
CA ASP A 29 -5.07 -8.50 5.50
C ASP A 29 -3.64 -8.81 5.04
N GLY A 30 -3.21 -10.03 5.30
CA GLY A 30 -1.86 -10.51 5.05
C GLY A 30 -0.87 -10.18 6.17
N PHE A 31 0.32 -10.74 6.03
CA PHE A 31 1.44 -10.58 6.96
C PHE A 31 2.75 -10.59 6.16
N PRO A 32 3.88 -10.11 6.69
CA PRO A 32 5.10 -9.96 5.89
C PRO A 32 5.53 -11.22 5.13
N ALA A 33 5.40 -12.40 5.73
CA ALA A 33 5.69 -13.68 5.10
C ALA A 33 4.68 -14.13 4.02
N SER A 34 3.45 -13.58 3.98
CA SER A 34 2.52 -13.77 2.84
C SER A 34 3.00 -13.04 1.59
N GLN A 35 3.96 -12.11 1.75
CA GLN A 35 4.54 -11.29 0.68
C GLN A 35 3.55 -10.35 -0.02
N TRP A 36 2.35 -10.20 0.56
CA TRP A 36 1.30 -9.31 0.10
C TRP A 36 0.49 -8.86 1.32
N ILE A 37 0.53 -7.56 1.59
CA ILE A 37 -0.26 -6.91 2.63
C ILE A 37 -1.27 -5.98 1.96
N VAL A 38 -2.52 -6.02 2.41
CA VAL A 38 -3.61 -5.18 1.93
C VAL A 38 -4.08 -4.30 3.09
N LEU A 39 -4.10 -2.99 2.88
CA LEU A 39 -4.68 -2.02 3.81
C LEU A 39 -5.97 -1.47 3.18
N ASP A 40 -7.10 -1.73 3.82
CA ASP A 40 -8.41 -1.30 3.35
C ASP A 40 -8.89 -0.05 4.11
N TYR A 41 -9.08 1.06 3.39
CA TYR A 41 -9.62 2.32 3.90
C TYR A 41 -11.02 2.65 3.33
N LEU A 42 -11.75 1.64 2.84
CA LEU A 42 -13.06 1.71 2.17
C LEU A 42 -13.04 2.45 0.83
N GLN A 43 -12.54 3.68 0.80
CA GLN A 43 -12.45 4.49 -0.42
C GLN A 43 -11.18 4.20 -1.23
N VAL A 44 -10.12 3.77 -0.55
CA VAL A 44 -8.81 3.47 -1.14
C VAL A 44 -8.30 2.17 -0.54
N ILE A 45 -7.77 1.29 -1.39
CA ILE A 45 -7.12 0.05 -0.97
C ILE A 45 -5.64 0.11 -1.37
N VAL A 46 -4.75 0.00 -0.39
CA VAL A 46 -3.31 0.02 -0.60
C VAL A 46 -2.78 -1.42 -0.66
N HIS A 47 -2.14 -1.75 -1.78
CA HIS A 47 -1.53 -3.06 -2.01
C HIS A 47 -0.01 -2.96 -1.85
N VAL A 48 0.53 -3.58 -0.79
CA VAL A 48 1.98 -3.63 -0.55
C VAL A 48 2.50 -5.02 -0.92
N PHE A 49 3.25 -5.08 -2.02
CA PHE A 49 3.74 -6.34 -2.57
C PHE A 49 5.25 -6.52 -2.40
N HIS A 50 5.65 -7.78 -2.22
CA HIS A 50 6.97 -8.21 -2.67
C HIS A 50 7.01 -8.29 -4.20
N HIS A 51 8.15 -7.95 -4.81
CA HIS A 51 8.31 -7.92 -6.28
C HIS A 51 7.85 -9.20 -6.98
N ALA A 52 8.18 -10.37 -6.42
CA ALA A 52 7.79 -11.66 -7.02
C ALA A 52 6.26 -11.87 -7.01
N LYS A 53 5.56 -11.44 -5.94
CA LYS A 53 4.10 -11.54 -5.85
C LYS A 53 3.41 -10.53 -6.74
N ARG A 54 3.93 -9.29 -6.85
CA ARG A 54 3.42 -8.27 -7.76
C ARG A 54 3.42 -8.77 -9.21
N ALA A 55 4.54 -9.34 -9.65
CA ALA A 55 4.66 -9.90 -10.99
C ALA A 55 3.74 -11.11 -11.22
N PHE A 56 3.54 -11.95 -10.19
CA PHE A 56 2.64 -13.11 -10.29
C PHE A 56 1.17 -12.72 -10.42
N TYR A 57 0.70 -11.76 -9.60
CA TYR A 57 -0.71 -11.35 -9.60
C TYR A 57 -1.04 -10.31 -10.67
N SER A 58 -0.05 -9.53 -11.12
CA SER A 58 -0.15 -8.54 -12.20
C SER A 58 -1.43 -7.70 -12.15
N LEU A 59 -1.69 -7.07 -10.99
CA LEU A 59 -2.89 -6.25 -10.83
C LEU A 59 -2.89 -5.07 -11.81
N GLU A 60 -1.72 -4.63 -12.26
CA GLU A 60 -1.57 -3.62 -13.31
C GLU A 60 -2.24 -4.02 -14.63
N ASP A 61 -2.23 -5.31 -14.98
CA ASP A 61 -2.91 -5.80 -16.18
C ASP A 61 -4.43 -5.81 -15.98
N LEU A 62 -4.87 -6.21 -14.78
CA LEU A 62 -6.29 -6.23 -14.40
C LEU A 62 -6.91 -4.82 -14.43
N TRP A 63 -6.17 -3.81 -13.98
CA TRP A 63 -6.61 -2.41 -13.91
C TRP A 63 -6.04 -1.55 -15.04
N SER A 64 -5.66 -2.16 -16.16
CA SER A 64 -4.97 -1.47 -17.25
C SER A 64 -5.80 -0.39 -17.94
N ASP A 65 -7.13 -0.50 -17.90
CA ASP A 65 -8.11 0.44 -18.43
C ASP A 65 -8.55 1.51 -17.41
N ALA A 66 -8.14 1.38 -16.14
CA ALA A 66 -8.50 2.33 -15.11
C ALA A 66 -7.77 3.68 -15.33
N PRO A 67 -8.45 4.83 -15.17
CA PRO A 67 -7.82 6.14 -15.23
C PRO A 67 -6.67 6.25 -14.22
N ARG A 68 -5.49 6.66 -14.68
CA ARG A 68 -4.36 6.94 -13.79
C ARG A 68 -4.54 8.31 -13.17
N VAL A 69 -4.47 8.36 -11.84
CA VAL A 69 -4.40 9.61 -11.10
C VAL A 69 -2.95 10.06 -11.10
N GLU A 70 -2.66 11.16 -11.80
CA GLU A 70 -1.34 11.82 -11.73
C GLU A 70 -1.10 12.28 -10.29
N TRP A 71 0.01 11.84 -9.69
CA TRP A 71 0.35 12.17 -8.32
C TRP A 71 1.53 13.15 -8.29
N GLU A 72 1.30 14.35 -7.77
CA GLU A 72 2.38 15.30 -7.51
C GLU A 72 2.95 15.04 -6.11
N SER A 73 4.25 14.73 -6.03
CA SER A 73 4.90 14.55 -4.74
C SER A 73 4.90 15.88 -3.99
N VAL A 74 4.14 15.98 -2.91
CA VAL A 74 4.24 17.11 -1.99
C VAL A 74 5.64 17.05 -1.38
N GLN A 75 6.52 17.98 -1.77
CA GLN A 75 7.83 18.13 -1.16
C GLN A 75 7.63 18.43 0.32
N SER A 76 8.02 17.51 1.20
CA SER A 76 8.00 17.73 2.64
C SER A 76 9.05 18.77 2.99
N THR A 77 8.62 20.02 3.19
CA THR A 77 9.45 21.05 3.80
C THR A 77 9.81 20.57 5.21
N ARG A 78 11.11 20.36 5.43
CA ARG A 78 11.68 19.97 6.72
C ARG A 78 11.26 20.88 7.88
#